data_AF-A0A8T7FKQ6-F1
#
_entry.id   AF-A0A8T7FKQ6-F1
#
_cell.length_a   1.000
_cell.length_b   1.000
_cell.length_c   1.000
_cell.angle_alpha   90.00
_cell.angle_beta   90.00
_cell.angle_gamma   90.00
#
_symmetry.space_group_name_H-M   'P 1'
#
loop_
_entity.id
_entity.type
_entity.pdbx_description
1 polymer ?
#
loop_
_entity_poly.entity_id
_entity_poly.type
_entity_poly.pdbx_seq_one_letter_code
_entity_poly.pdbx_strand_id
1 'polypeptide(L)'
;MRRGPRRLIAWLDQVQPPFEAQDGLFPSYGFKLLLDQINGADLRPSTLDLIAKSIEAEQNHALRAIENLIDKTGETLEGQISDREEALDAYFQSMRDMEETPKPQKMLEELTALARLPLKLGNDIQRKLADDPEEAKEDIQELVSSQLTVVNAARVIGAIQNRVGEQIQWQSPLPSDWDDLSDILLNTTREALNRKRERLNNQIARDIDVLLQREDVSTDSGKLRLLITLARGARTAFDQRTHKQVRQIYTRFAYAFYAAQLLEGRDAESVVEEVMSHLEAAEEALRETWGQSEYARLSQNAVKLADFGPAARIAFGEERLNEPVSSLGESDAAALAASLGRYVLNEVHRQLLLSAFSELWVEYLTKVEALRVSIGLEAYAQRDPLVQYKGRASEMFAQLLEDVRGLVISRAFAARPRRVEIAPIETTEESHAPVETSVQIGGGKKKRRRR
;
A
#
# COMPACT_ATOMS: atom_id res chain seq x y z
N MET A 1 2.93 18.34 0.27
CA MET A 1 1.85 18.01 -0.70
C MET A 1 2.33 17.57 -2.11
N ARG A 2 3.45 16.84 -2.26
CA ARG A 2 3.92 16.38 -3.60
C ARG A 2 3.22 15.11 -4.13
N ARG A 3 2.19 14.59 -3.45
CA ARG A 3 1.46 13.37 -3.82
C ARG A 3 -0.03 13.70 -3.82
N GLY A 4 -0.72 13.48 -4.94
CA GLY A 4 -2.14 13.85 -5.09
C GLY A 4 -3.07 13.15 -4.07
N PRO A 5 -4.31 13.63 -3.90
CA PRO A 5 -5.23 13.22 -2.83
C PRO A 5 -5.38 11.71 -2.64
N ARG A 6 -5.42 10.92 -3.73
CA ARG A 6 -5.50 9.46 -3.66
C ARG A 6 -4.32 8.81 -2.94
N ARG A 7 -3.10 9.29 -3.21
CA ARG A 7 -1.90 8.76 -2.55
C ARG A 7 -1.87 9.14 -1.07
N LEU A 8 -2.44 10.29 -0.71
CA LEU A 8 -2.60 10.70 0.68
C LEU A 8 -3.55 9.75 1.42
N ILE A 9 -4.77 9.52 0.89
CA ILE A 9 -5.73 8.59 1.49
C ILE A 9 -5.14 7.18 1.62
N ALA A 10 -4.55 6.64 0.56
CA ALA A 10 -3.96 5.31 0.60
C ALA A 10 -2.80 5.21 1.62
N TRP A 11 -2.01 6.28 1.78
CA TRP A 11 -0.96 6.32 2.79
C TRP A 11 -1.56 6.41 4.20
N LEU A 12 -2.57 7.25 4.44
CA LEU A 12 -3.25 7.35 5.73
C LEU A 12 -3.91 6.03 6.13
N ASP A 13 -4.60 5.35 5.21
CA ASP A 13 -5.20 4.03 5.45
C ASP A 13 -4.15 2.96 5.78
N GLN A 14 -2.92 3.11 5.27
CA GLN A 14 -1.80 2.23 5.62
C GLN A 14 -1.22 2.56 6.99
N VAL A 15 -1.08 3.85 7.32
CA VAL A 15 -0.52 4.33 8.59
C VAL A 15 -1.46 4.05 9.74
N GLN A 16 -2.73 4.43 9.61
CA GLN A 16 -3.80 4.20 10.58
C GLN A 16 -4.95 3.46 9.89
N PRO A 17 -4.83 2.13 9.77
CA PRO A 17 -5.96 1.31 9.32
C PRO A 17 -7.05 1.30 10.39
N PRO A 18 -8.29 0.90 10.04
CA PRO A 18 -9.32 0.66 11.03
C PRO A 18 -8.87 -0.36 12.08
N PHE A 19 -9.18 -0.11 13.35
CA PHE A 19 -8.82 -0.98 14.48
C PHE A 19 -9.95 -1.09 15.49
N GLU A 20 -9.96 -2.18 16.26
CA GLU A 20 -10.93 -2.37 17.35
C GLU A 20 -10.54 -1.48 18.54
N ALA A 21 -11.44 -0.59 18.92
CA ALA A 21 -11.39 0.24 20.11
C ALA A 21 -12.48 -0.21 21.10
N GLN A 22 -12.52 0.41 22.28
CA GLN A 22 -13.52 0.12 23.31
C GLN A 22 -14.96 0.23 22.80
N ASP A 23 -15.27 1.32 22.08
CA ASP A 23 -16.62 1.59 21.55
C ASP A 23 -16.86 0.94 20.16
N GLY A 24 -16.00 -0.01 19.78
CA GLY A 24 -16.05 -0.75 18.53
C GLY A 24 -15.02 -0.29 17.50
N LEU A 25 -15.31 -0.44 16.22
CA LEU A 25 -14.33 -0.26 15.16
C LEU A 25 -14.08 1.23 14.90
N PHE A 26 -12.86 1.69 15.15
CA PHE A 26 -12.40 3.04 14.85
C PHE A 26 -12.01 3.14 13.36
N PRO A 27 -12.50 4.15 12.61
CA PRO A 27 -12.23 4.28 11.18
C PRO A 27 -10.81 4.77 10.87
N SER A 28 -10.30 4.46 9.68
CA SER A 28 -9.21 5.25 9.10
C SER A 28 -9.73 6.63 8.69
N TYR A 29 -8.85 7.61 8.44
CA TYR A 29 -9.29 8.91 7.96
C TYR A 29 -10.10 8.84 6.66
N GLY A 30 -9.69 7.98 5.72
CA GLY A 30 -10.43 7.74 4.50
C GLY A 30 -11.85 7.22 4.77
N PHE A 31 -12.01 6.31 5.71
CA PHE A 31 -13.33 5.83 6.14
C PHE A 31 -14.13 6.86 6.92
N LYS A 32 -13.49 7.70 7.75
CA LYS A 32 -14.14 8.81 8.45
C LYS A 32 -14.81 9.75 7.45
N LEU A 33 -14.08 10.16 6.40
CA LEU A 33 -14.65 11.01 5.34
C LEU A 33 -15.88 10.38 4.67
N LEU A 34 -15.90 9.06 4.51
CA LEU A 34 -17.02 8.34 3.90
C LEU A 34 -18.20 8.22 4.86
N LEU A 35 -17.95 7.93 6.14
CA LEU A 35 -18.97 7.88 7.18
C LEU A 35 -19.71 9.22 7.30
N ASP A 36 -18.98 10.34 7.19
CA ASP A 36 -19.55 11.70 7.17
C ASP A 36 -20.55 11.93 6.00
N GLN A 37 -20.48 11.12 4.93
CA GLN A 37 -21.42 11.20 3.80
C GLN A 37 -22.67 10.35 3.99
N ILE A 38 -22.73 9.49 5.02
CA ILE A 38 -23.87 8.60 5.26
C ILE A 38 -24.92 9.33 6.11
N ASN A 39 -26.11 9.53 5.54
CA ASN A 39 -27.23 10.11 6.26
C ASN A 39 -27.92 9.05 7.12
N GLY A 40 -27.95 9.24 8.43
CA GLY A 40 -28.58 8.31 9.37
C GLY A 40 -30.10 8.14 9.19
N ALA A 41 -30.81 9.15 8.69
CA ALA A 41 -32.25 9.05 8.43
C ALA A 41 -32.56 8.23 7.17
N ASP A 42 -31.68 8.30 6.17
CA ASP A 42 -31.79 7.62 4.88
C ASP A 42 -30.58 6.71 4.65
N LEU A 43 -30.34 5.80 5.59
CA LEU A 43 -29.12 5.00 5.64
C LEU A 43 -28.89 4.18 4.35
N ARG A 44 -29.91 3.43 3.91
CA ARG A 44 -29.79 2.57 2.73
C ARG A 44 -29.56 3.39 1.46
N PRO A 45 -30.39 4.40 1.10
CA PRO A 45 -30.15 5.21 -0.08
C PRO A 45 -28.80 5.94 -0.07
N SER A 46 -28.41 6.54 1.06
CA SER A 46 -27.14 7.27 1.15
C SER A 46 -25.92 6.34 1.06
N THR A 47 -25.98 5.14 1.64
CA THR A 47 -24.92 4.14 1.51
C THR A 47 -24.78 3.64 0.07
N LEU A 48 -25.90 3.39 -0.63
CA LEU A 48 -25.87 2.99 -2.03
C LEU A 48 -25.33 4.09 -2.95
N ASP A 49 -25.71 5.35 -2.72
CA ASP A 49 -25.18 6.50 -3.45
C ASP A 49 -23.66 6.65 -3.25
N LEU A 50 -23.19 6.58 -2.00
CA LEU A 50 -21.77 6.62 -1.67
C LEU A 50 -20.97 5.53 -2.39
N ILE A 51 -21.50 4.30 -2.39
CA ILE A 51 -20.86 3.16 -3.05
C ILE A 51 -20.87 3.33 -4.57
N ALA A 52 -21.98 3.80 -5.16
CA ALA A 52 -22.07 4.05 -6.59
C ALA A 52 -21.03 5.10 -7.02
N LYS A 53 -20.90 6.19 -6.26
CA LYS A 53 -19.85 7.22 -6.46
C LYS A 53 -18.44 6.65 -6.31
N SER A 54 -18.24 5.71 -5.38
CA SER A 54 -16.96 5.02 -5.20
C SER A 54 -16.56 4.16 -6.39
N ILE A 55 -17.50 3.39 -6.93
CA ILE A 55 -17.28 2.57 -8.13
C ILE A 55 -17.05 3.47 -9.35
N GLU A 56 -17.81 4.55 -9.49
CA GLU A 56 -17.65 5.51 -10.57
C GLU A 56 -16.29 6.24 -10.51
N ALA A 57 -15.86 6.66 -9.32
CA ALA A 57 -14.55 7.29 -9.13
C ALA A 57 -13.39 6.35 -9.52
N GLU A 58 -13.48 5.07 -9.16
CA GLU A 58 -12.52 4.05 -9.58
C GLU A 58 -12.54 3.82 -11.09
N GLN A 59 -13.73 3.71 -11.69
CA GLN A 59 -13.91 3.58 -13.14
C GLN A 59 -13.28 4.77 -13.89
N ASN A 60 -13.57 6.00 -13.47
CA ASN A 60 -13.06 7.21 -14.10
C ASN A 60 -11.53 7.27 -14.02
N HIS A 61 -10.94 6.86 -12.90
CA HIS A 61 -9.50 6.76 -12.78
C HIS A 61 -8.91 5.68 -13.70
N ALA A 62 -9.56 4.51 -13.81
CA ALA A 62 -9.12 3.46 -14.73
C ALA A 62 -9.19 3.91 -16.19
N LEU A 63 -10.27 4.59 -16.58
CA LEU A 63 -10.47 5.11 -17.94
C LEU A 63 -9.40 6.15 -18.31
N ARG A 64 -9.18 7.16 -17.46
CA ARG A 64 -8.10 8.15 -17.67
C ARG A 64 -6.74 7.50 -17.83
N ALA A 65 -6.45 6.46 -17.07
CA ALA A 65 -5.17 5.75 -17.17
C ALA A 65 -5.04 4.92 -18.46
N ILE A 66 -6.16 4.50 -19.06
CA ILE A 66 -6.21 3.79 -20.34
C ILE A 66 -6.10 4.79 -21.49
N GLU A 67 -6.81 5.92 -21.43
CA GLU A 67 -6.66 7.06 -22.36
C GLU A 67 -5.18 7.47 -22.45
N ASN A 68 -4.55 7.79 -21.33
CA ASN A 68 -3.12 8.13 -21.30
C ASN A 68 -2.19 7.01 -21.82
N LEU A 69 -2.58 5.74 -21.71
CA LEU A 69 -1.79 4.62 -22.23
C LEU A 69 -1.90 4.56 -23.76
N ILE A 70 -3.10 4.73 -24.29
CA ILE A 70 -3.39 4.73 -25.73
C ILE A 70 -2.68 5.92 -26.38
N ASP A 71 -2.85 7.13 -25.82
CA ASP A 71 -2.23 8.36 -26.35
C ASP A 71 -0.71 8.24 -26.42
N LYS A 72 -0.07 7.84 -25.32
CA LYS A 72 1.39 7.66 -25.27
C LYS A 72 1.90 6.56 -26.20
N THR A 73 1.10 5.52 -26.40
CA THR A 73 1.44 4.45 -27.33
C THR A 73 1.35 4.96 -28.76
N GLY A 74 0.36 5.80 -29.08
CA GLY A 74 0.25 6.50 -30.37
C GLY A 74 1.47 7.38 -30.64
N GLU A 75 1.80 8.29 -29.71
CA GLU A 75 2.98 9.16 -29.82
C GLU A 75 4.27 8.35 -30.04
N THR A 76 4.43 7.25 -29.30
CA THR A 76 5.60 6.37 -29.42
C THR A 76 5.58 5.62 -30.75
N LEU A 77 4.43 5.17 -31.22
CA LEU A 77 4.25 4.44 -32.46
C LEU A 77 4.56 5.33 -33.67
N GLU A 78 4.08 6.57 -33.68
CA GLU A 78 4.35 7.55 -34.73
C GLU A 78 5.86 7.77 -34.90
N GLY A 79 6.57 8.05 -33.80
CA GLY A 79 8.03 8.17 -33.82
C GLY A 79 8.71 6.87 -34.25
N GLN A 80 8.18 5.71 -33.83
CA GLN A 80 8.71 4.44 -34.28
C GLN A 80 8.56 4.23 -35.79
N ILE A 81 7.40 4.54 -36.37
CA ILE A 81 7.13 4.41 -37.80
C ILE A 81 8.06 5.34 -38.58
N SER A 82 8.12 6.62 -38.19
CA SER A 82 8.99 7.62 -38.81
C SER A 82 10.46 7.19 -38.83
N ASP A 83 11.00 6.72 -37.70
CA ASP A 83 12.38 6.21 -37.63
C ASP A 83 12.65 5.06 -38.61
N ARG A 84 11.68 4.14 -38.81
CA ARG A 84 11.86 3.01 -39.74
C ARG A 84 11.69 3.46 -41.17
N GLU A 85 10.76 4.35 -41.44
CA GLU A 85 10.57 4.93 -42.78
C GLU A 85 11.83 5.66 -43.23
N GLU A 86 12.44 6.49 -42.38
CA GLU A 86 13.73 7.15 -42.67
C GLU A 86 14.87 6.14 -42.90
N ALA A 87 14.93 5.06 -42.10
CA ALA A 87 15.94 4.03 -42.28
C ALA A 87 15.75 3.25 -43.60
N LEU A 88 14.50 2.98 -43.98
CA LEU A 88 14.16 2.36 -45.26
C LEU A 88 14.47 3.30 -46.43
N ASP A 89 14.14 4.59 -46.30
CA ASP A 89 14.48 5.63 -47.27
C ASP A 89 15.98 5.67 -47.53
N ALA A 90 16.79 5.75 -46.47
CA ALA A 90 18.24 5.76 -46.58
C ALA A 90 18.79 4.48 -47.21
N TYR A 91 18.19 3.32 -46.88
CA TYR A 91 18.56 2.04 -47.46
C TYR A 91 18.33 2.00 -48.97
N PHE A 92 17.11 2.33 -49.43
CA PHE A 92 16.78 2.34 -50.85
C PHE A 92 17.57 3.42 -51.63
N GLN A 93 17.80 4.60 -51.03
CA GLN A 93 18.69 5.61 -51.62
C GLN A 93 20.11 5.07 -51.81
N SER A 94 20.69 4.43 -50.79
CA SER A 94 22.03 3.85 -50.90
C SER A 94 22.12 2.75 -51.95
N MET A 95 21.03 2.02 -52.18
CA MET A 95 20.95 0.95 -53.17
C MET A 95 20.91 1.49 -54.60
N ARG A 96 20.27 2.64 -54.83
CA ARG A 96 20.29 3.33 -56.14
C ARG A 96 21.70 3.72 -56.58
N ASP A 97 22.57 3.98 -55.62
CA ASP A 97 23.97 4.38 -55.87
C ASP A 97 24.92 3.17 -56.00
N MET A 98 24.43 1.93 -55.84
CA MET A 98 25.26 0.71 -55.97
C MET A 98 25.43 0.28 -57.44
N GLU A 99 26.62 -0.23 -57.78
CA GLU A 99 26.89 -0.79 -59.11
C GLU A 99 26.19 -2.15 -59.35
N GLU A 100 25.97 -2.94 -58.30
CA GLU A 100 25.27 -4.23 -58.35
C GLU A 100 24.16 -4.30 -57.30
N THR A 101 22.95 -4.66 -57.73
CA THR A 101 21.82 -4.86 -56.81
C THR A 101 21.99 -6.16 -56.01
N PRO A 102 21.81 -6.14 -54.68
CA PRO A 102 21.90 -7.34 -53.86
C PRO A 102 20.84 -8.38 -54.24
N LYS A 103 21.08 -9.66 -53.93
CA LYS A 103 20.06 -10.71 -54.12
C LYS A 103 18.84 -10.49 -53.20
N PRO A 104 17.61 -10.84 -53.63
CA PRO A 104 16.38 -10.63 -52.83
C PRO A 104 16.40 -11.21 -51.42
N GLN A 105 17.06 -12.35 -51.21
CA GLN A 105 17.23 -12.93 -49.86
C GLN A 105 18.07 -12.05 -48.94
N LYS A 106 19.18 -11.49 -49.47
CA LYS A 106 20.05 -10.59 -48.72
C LYS A 106 19.33 -9.26 -48.43
N MET A 107 18.55 -8.76 -49.40
CA MET A 107 17.70 -7.58 -49.19
C MET A 107 16.68 -7.81 -48.09
N LEU A 108 16.00 -8.95 -48.08
CA LEU A 108 15.05 -9.30 -47.01
C LEU A 108 15.72 -9.37 -45.63
N GLU A 109 16.92 -9.94 -45.53
CA GLU A 109 17.70 -9.98 -44.28
C GLU A 109 18.03 -8.57 -43.78
N GLU A 110 18.53 -7.70 -44.66
CA GLU A 110 18.87 -6.31 -44.35
C GLU A 110 17.63 -5.50 -43.97
N LEU A 111 16.53 -5.61 -44.73
CA LEU A 111 15.25 -4.95 -44.45
C LEU A 111 14.66 -5.42 -43.12
N THR A 112 14.73 -6.71 -42.80
CA THR A 112 14.26 -7.27 -41.52
C THR A 112 15.11 -6.73 -40.36
N ALA A 113 16.43 -6.63 -40.55
CA ALA A 113 17.34 -6.07 -39.55
C ALA A 113 17.09 -4.58 -39.31
N LEU A 114 16.85 -3.80 -40.38
CA LEU A 114 16.54 -2.38 -40.33
C LEU A 114 15.19 -2.10 -39.68
N ALA A 115 14.14 -2.82 -40.10
CA ALA A 115 12.80 -2.68 -39.54
C ALA A 115 12.72 -3.14 -38.07
N ARG A 116 13.67 -3.99 -37.63
CA ARG A 116 13.71 -4.62 -36.30
C ARG A 116 12.45 -5.43 -35.98
N LEU A 117 11.84 -5.99 -37.02
CA LEU A 117 10.65 -6.84 -36.94
C LEU A 117 10.66 -7.86 -38.09
N PRO A 118 10.16 -9.08 -37.86
CA PRO A 118 10.18 -10.13 -38.87
C PRO A 118 9.24 -9.79 -40.04
N LEU A 119 9.82 -9.40 -41.18
CA LEU A 119 9.07 -9.08 -42.38
C LEU A 119 8.68 -10.35 -43.15
N LYS A 120 7.38 -10.56 -43.33
CA LYS A 120 6.85 -11.59 -44.23
C LYS A 120 6.31 -10.91 -45.48
N LEU A 121 7.15 -10.86 -46.52
CA LEU A 121 6.80 -10.25 -47.79
C LEU A 121 5.84 -11.15 -48.57
N GLY A 122 4.76 -10.58 -49.10
CA GLY A 122 3.88 -11.27 -50.05
C GLY A 122 4.55 -11.44 -51.42
N ASN A 123 3.94 -12.27 -52.28
CA ASN A 123 4.50 -12.58 -53.61
C ASN A 123 4.70 -11.34 -54.49
N ASP A 124 3.83 -10.33 -54.36
CA ASP A 124 3.93 -9.09 -55.15
C ASP A 124 5.15 -8.25 -54.73
N ILE A 125 5.31 -8.00 -53.42
CA ILE A 125 6.48 -7.30 -52.88
C ILE A 125 7.77 -8.05 -53.21
N GLN A 126 7.78 -9.39 -53.13
CA GLN A 126 8.94 -10.20 -53.52
C GLN A 126 9.30 -10.05 -55.00
N ARG A 127 8.31 -9.96 -55.88
CA ARG A 127 8.52 -9.73 -57.32
C ARG A 127 9.07 -8.32 -57.56
N LYS A 128 8.46 -7.28 -56.98
CA LYS A 128 8.95 -5.91 -57.07
C LYS A 128 10.39 -5.82 -56.58
N LEU A 129 10.71 -6.42 -55.44
CA LEU A 129 12.07 -6.47 -54.90
C LEU A 129 13.08 -7.18 -55.83
N ALA A 130 12.64 -8.08 -56.70
CA ALA A 130 13.51 -8.78 -57.65
C ALA A 130 13.68 -8.02 -58.98
N ASP A 131 12.65 -7.31 -59.43
CA ASP A 131 12.62 -6.60 -60.71
C ASP A 131 13.12 -5.16 -60.57
N ASP A 132 12.45 -4.35 -59.75
CA ASP A 132 12.83 -2.97 -59.39
C ASP A 132 12.59 -2.74 -57.88
N PRO A 133 13.63 -2.85 -57.04
CA PRO A 133 13.50 -2.71 -55.59
C PRO A 133 12.82 -1.42 -55.13
N GLU A 134 12.94 -0.34 -55.90
CA GLU A 134 12.35 0.94 -55.53
C GLU A 134 10.82 0.90 -55.55
N GLU A 135 10.22 0.11 -56.47
CA GLU A 135 8.77 -0.07 -56.54
C GLU A 135 8.20 -0.80 -55.30
N ALA A 136 9.05 -1.54 -54.58
CA ALA A 136 8.66 -2.27 -53.37
C ALA A 136 8.68 -1.39 -52.11
N LYS A 137 9.29 -0.20 -52.17
CA LYS A 137 9.58 0.64 -51.00
C LYS A 137 8.31 1.03 -50.22
N GLU A 138 7.33 1.62 -50.91
CA GLU A 138 6.08 2.10 -50.28
C GLU A 138 5.31 0.92 -49.66
N ASP A 139 5.21 -0.22 -50.35
CA ASP A 139 4.56 -1.43 -49.83
C ASP A 139 5.26 -1.96 -48.56
N ILE A 140 6.59 -1.89 -48.52
CA ILE A 140 7.37 -2.31 -47.35
C ILE A 140 7.17 -1.35 -46.18
N GLN A 141 7.12 -0.03 -46.44
CA GLN A 141 6.81 0.98 -45.44
C GLN A 141 5.41 0.78 -44.85
N GLU A 142 4.39 0.56 -45.70
CA GLU A 142 3.02 0.27 -45.26
C GLU A 142 2.95 -1.04 -44.45
N LEU A 143 3.66 -2.09 -44.91
CA LEU A 143 3.74 -3.37 -44.18
C LEU A 143 4.37 -3.19 -42.80
N VAL A 144 5.46 -2.43 -42.70
CA VAL A 144 6.16 -2.12 -41.44
C VAL A 144 5.25 -1.35 -40.50
N SER A 145 4.60 -0.28 -40.99
CA SER A 145 3.64 0.52 -40.24
C SER A 145 2.51 -0.33 -39.70
N SER A 146 1.83 -1.09 -40.57
CA SER A 146 0.73 -2.00 -40.19
C SER A 146 1.14 -3.04 -39.14
N GLN A 147 2.32 -3.66 -39.29
CA GLN A 147 2.81 -4.63 -38.31
C GLN A 147 3.15 -3.98 -36.95
N LEU A 148 3.75 -2.79 -36.95
CA LEU A 148 4.01 -2.05 -35.72
C LEU A 148 2.71 -1.67 -35.01
N THR A 149 1.69 -1.25 -35.75
CA THR A 149 0.34 -0.99 -35.22
C THR A 149 -0.22 -2.24 -34.55
N VAL A 150 -0.23 -3.39 -35.24
CA VAL A 150 -0.77 -4.65 -34.69
C VAL A 150 -0.04 -5.10 -33.41
N VAL A 151 1.29 -4.99 -33.38
CA VAL A 151 2.07 -5.38 -32.20
C VAL A 151 1.78 -4.48 -31.00
N ASN A 152 1.69 -3.16 -31.22
CA ASN A 152 1.36 -2.22 -30.15
C ASN A 152 -0.11 -2.34 -29.71
N ALA A 153 -1.03 -2.57 -30.65
CA ALA A 153 -2.43 -2.86 -30.37
C ALA A 153 -2.57 -4.05 -29.43
N ALA A 154 -1.88 -5.17 -29.71
CA ALA A 154 -1.91 -6.35 -28.86
C ALA A 154 -1.41 -6.08 -27.43
N ARG A 155 -0.36 -5.26 -27.28
CA ARG A 155 0.15 -4.85 -25.95
C ARG A 155 -0.86 -4.00 -25.20
N VAL A 156 -1.46 -3.02 -25.87
CA VAL A 156 -2.46 -2.12 -25.27
C VAL A 156 -3.72 -2.91 -24.90
N ILE A 157 -4.21 -3.78 -25.77
CA ILE A 157 -5.32 -4.70 -25.49
C ILE A 157 -5.03 -5.54 -24.24
N GLY A 158 -3.85 -6.14 -24.14
CA GLY A 158 -3.46 -6.92 -22.96
C GLY A 158 -3.40 -6.07 -21.69
N ALA A 159 -2.88 -4.85 -21.78
CA ALA A 159 -2.85 -3.91 -20.66
C ALA A 159 -4.26 -3.48 -20.21
N ILE A 160 -5.17 -3.23 -21.17
CA ILE A 160 -6.58 -2.93 -20.90
C ILE A 160 -7.26 -4.12 -20.22
N GLN A 161 -7.13 -5.33 -20.76
CA GLN A 161 -7.72 -6.53 -20.18
C GLN A 161 -7.26 -6.75 -18.73
N ASN A 162 -5.97 -6.57 -18.46
CA ASN A 162 -5.43 -6.66 -17.09
C ASN A 162 -6.02 -5.60 -16.16
N ARG A 163 -6.28 -4.38 -16.65
CA ARG A 163 -6.80 -3.27 -15.84
C ARG A 163 -8.29 -3.38 -15.57
N VAL A 164 -9.06 -3.80 -16.58
CA VAL A 164 -10.51 -4.05 -16.44
C VAL A 164 -10.76 -5.29 -15.60
N GLY A 165 -9.89 -6.30 -15.67
CA GLY A 165 -9.96 -7.53 -14.89
C GLY A 165 -11.04 -8.50 -15.37
N GLU A 166 -11.55 -8.30 -16.58
CA GLU A 166 -12.55 -9.13 -17.25
C GLU A 166 -12.14 -9.34 -18.71
N GLN A 167 -12.60 -10.44 -19.32
CA GLN A 167 -12.37 -10.66 -20.75
C GLN A 167 -13.21 -9.67 -21.56
N ILE A 168 -12.53 -8.95 -22.45
CA ILE A 168 -13.15 -8.04 -23.41
C ILE A 168 -13.09 -8.70 -24.78
N GLN A 169 -14.23 -8.72 -25.46
CA GLN A 169 -14.31 -9.13 -26.86
C GLN A 169 -13.97 -7.92 -27.74
N TRP A 170 -12.97 -8.07 -28.59
CA TRP A 170 -12.50 -7.05 -29.50
C TRP A 170 -13.00 -7.32 -30.91
N GLN A 171 -13.21 -6.26 -31.69
CA GLN A 171 -13.53 -6.39 -33.11
C GLN A 171 -12.38 -7.06 -33.87
N SER A 172 -12.73 -7.86 -34.89
CA SER A 172 -11.77 -8.51 -35.78
C SER A 172 -12.27 -8.43 -37.23
N PRO A 173 -11.43 -8.01 -38.21
CA PRO A 173 -10.05 -7.56 -38.04
C PRO A 173 -9.97 -6.20 -37.32
N LEU A 174 -8.81 -5.91 -36.72
CA LEU A 174 -8.51 -4.59 -36.15
C LEU A 174 -8.13 -3.62 -37.28
N PRO A 175 -8.43 -2.31 -37.13
CA PRO A 175 -7.94 -1.29 -38.06
C PRO A 175 -6.40 -1.26 -38.13
N SER A 176 -5.88 -0.88 -39.30
CA SER A 176 -4.45 -0.65 -39.53
C SER A 176 -4.02 0.77 -39.14
N ASP A 177 -4.97 1.71 -39.11
CA ASP A 177 -4.77 3.08 -38.64
C ASP A 177 -4.87 3.16 -37.11
N TRP A 178 -3.95 3.89 -36.47
CA TRP A 178 -3.90 3.96 -35.02
C TRP A 178 -5.02 4.83 -34.44
N ASP A 179 -5.42 5.90 -35.10
CA ASP A 179 -6.46 6.81 -34.60
C ASP A 179 -7.81 6.09 -34.59
N ASP A 180 -8.16 5.42 -35.68
CA ASP A 180 -9.36 4.56 -35.76
C ASP A 180 -9.33 3.45 -34.69
N LEU A 181 -8.17 2.81 -34.52
CA LEU A 181 -7.99 1.78 -33.50
C LEU A 181 -8.14 2.36 -32.08
N SER A 182 -7.60 3.55 -31.82
CA SER A 182 -7.63 4.21 -30.51
C SER A 182 -9.07 4.45 -30.06
N ASP A 183 -9.92 4.92 -30.98
CA ASP A 183 -11.34 5.15 -30.75
C ASP A 183 -12.09 3.85 -30.44
N ILE A 184 -11.82 2.78 -31.18
CA ILE A 184 -12.40 1.45 -30.93
C ILE A 184 -11.96 0.94 -29.55
N LEU A 185 -10.68 1.05 -29.22
CA LEU A 185 -10.14 0.61 -27.94
C LEU A 185 -10.79 1.35 -26.78
N LEU A 186 -10.91 2.68 -26.88
CA LEU A 186 -11.54 3.52 -25.86
C LEU A 186 -13.02 3.22 -25.69
N ASN A 187 -13.78 3.17 -26.78
CA ASN A 187 -15.22 2.93 -26.72
C ASN A 187 -15.54 1.53 -26.18
N THR A 188 -14.84 0.49 -26.67
CA THR A 188 -15.00 -0.89 -26.18
C THR A 188 -14.68 -1.00 -24.68
N THR A 189 -13.60 -0.32 -24.24
CA THR A 189 -13.22 -0.27 -22.83
C THR A 189 -14.29 0.42 -21.98
N ARG A 190 -14.80 1.56 -22.44
CA ARG A 190 -15.84 2.34 -21.75
C ARG A 190 -17.11 1.51 -21.57
N GLU A 191 -17.54 0.80 -22.60
CA GLU A 191 -18.67 -0.12 -22.51
C GLU A 191 -18.44 -1.25 -21.50
N ALA A 192 -17.26 -1.89 -21.54
CA ALA A 192 -16.93 -2.97 -20.62
C ALA A 192 -16.96 -2.50 -19.16
N LEU A 193 -16.36 -1.34 -18.87
CA LEU A 193 -16.37 -0.74 -17.53
C LEU A 193 -17.78 -0.35 -17.09
N ASN A 194 -18.61 0.20 -17.98
CA ASN A 194 -20.00 0.53 -17.68
C ASN A 194 -20.83 -0.72 -17.31
N ARG A 195 -20.73 -1.79 -18.09
CA ARG A 195 -21.41 -3.07 -17.80
C ARG A 195 -20.96 -3.63 -16.44
N LYS A 196 -19.65 -3.55 -16.14
CA LYS A 196 -19.09 -3.96 -14.85
C LYS A 196 -19.66 -3.12 -13.69
N ARG A 197 -19.72 -1.79 -13.84
CA ARG A 197 -20.30 -0.87 -12.85
C ARG A 197 -21.76 -1.22 -12.56
N GLU A 198 -22.60 -1.35 -13.58
CA GLU A 198 -24.02 -1.69 -13.42
C GLU A 198 -24.21 -3.03 -12.72
N ARG A 199 -23.44 -4.04 -13.12
CA ARG A 199 -23.46 -5.36 -12.48
C ARG A 199 -23.09 -5.28 -11.01
N LEU A 200 -22.04 -4.53 -10.66
CA LEU A 200 -21.60 -4.34 -9.27
C LEU A 200 -22.65 -3.60 -8.44
N ASN A 201 -23.17 -2.48 -8.94
CA ASN A 201 -24.23 -1.71 -8.26
C ASN A 201 -25.45 -2.58 -7.97
N ASN A 202 -25.90 -3.38 -8.94
CA ASN A 202 -27.02 -4.30 -8.76
C ASN A 202 -26.74 -5.41 -7.75
N GLN A 203 -25.50 -5.91 -7.68
CA GLN A 203 -25.12 -6.89 -6.65
C GLN A 203 -25.11 -6.26 -5.26
N ILE A 204 -24.53 -5.07 -5.10
CA ILE A 204 -24.44 -4.35 -3.82
C ILE A 204 -25.83 -3.98 -3.32
N ALA A 205 -26.72 -3.53 -4.21
CA ALA A 205 -28.12 -3.25 -3.89
C ALA A 205 -28.86 -4.47 -3.30
N ARG A 206 -28.49 -5.69 -3.68
CA ARG A 206 -29.04 -6.92 -3.08
C ARG A 206 -28.34 -7.30 -1.77
N ASP A 207 -27.01 -7.14 -1.72
CA ASP A 207 -26.20 -7.52 -0.56
C ASP A 207 -26.49 -6.63 0.65
N ILE A 208 -26.70 -5.32 0.43
CA ILE A 208 -26.94 -4.35 1.50
C ILE A 208 -28.21 -4.68 2.31
N ASP A 209 -29.26 -5.17 1.66
CA ASP A 209 -30.52 -5.51 2.32
C ASP A 209 -30.34 -6.65 3.34
N VAL A 210 -29.47 -7.60 3.04
CA VAL A 210 -29.13 -8.72 3.93
C VAL A 210 -28.23 -8.25 5.07
N LEU A 211 -27.29 -7.33 4.81
CA LEU A 211 -26.34 -6.85 5.81
C LEU A 211 -26.98 -5.90 6.83
N LEU A 212 -27.88 -5.02 6.38
CA LEU A 212 -28.64 -4.12 7.26
C LEU A 212 -29.49 -4.87 8.29
N GLN A 213 -29.86 -6.12 8.02
CA GLN A 213 -30.58 -6.97 8.99
C GLN A 213 -29.66 -7.62 10.03
N ARG A 214 -28.35 -7.64 9.81
CA ARG A 214 -27.36 -8.38 10.63
C ARG A 214 -26.46 -7.47 11.44
N GLU A 215 -26.23 -6.26 10.98
CA GLU A 215 -25.31 -5.31 11.62
C GLU A 215 -26.08 -4.21 12.36
N ASP A 216 -25.60 -3.83 13.55
CA ASP A 216 -26.12 -2.66 14.27
C ASP A 216 -25.56 -1.37 13.66
N VAL A 217 -26.24 -0.92 12.61
CA VAL A 217 -25.90 0.28 11.83
C VAL A 217 -26.36 1.60 12.46
N SER A 218 -26.86 1.57 13.69
CA SER A 218 -27.10 2.79 14.47
C SER A 218 -25.78 3.47 14.88
N THR A 219 -24.70 2.69 14.96
CA THR A 219 -23.36 3.14 15.33
C THR A 219 -22.45 3.30 14.11
N ASP A 220 -21.48 4.20 14.18
CA ASP A 220 -20.49 4.36 13.12
C ASP A 220 -19.59 3.12 12.95
N SER A 221 -19.33 2.41 14.04
CA SER A 221 -18.68 1.09 14.08
C SER A 221 -19.44 0.05 13.23
N GLY A 222 -20.77 0.01 13.33
CA GLY A 222 -21.62 -0.82 12.49
C GLY A 222 -21.62 -0.40 11.02
N LYS A 223 -21.81 0.90 10.74
CA LYS A 223 -21.74 1.44 9.37
C LYS A 223 -20.38 1.17 8.72
N LEU A 224 -19.29 1.24 9.48
CA LEU A 224 -17.95 0.94 8.98
C LEU A 224 -17.80 -0.53 8.61
N ARG A 225 -18.30 -1.45 9.44
CA ARG A 225 -18.34 -2.89 9.11
C ARG A 225 -19.17 -3.15 7.85
N LEU A 226 -20.29 -2.44 7.68
CA LEU A 226 -21.11 -2.52 6.48
C LEU A 226 -20.31 -2.13 5.24
N LEU A 227 -19.62 -0.98 5.27
CA LEU A 227 -18.80 -0.51 4.16
C LEU A 227 -17.67 -1.49 3.81
N ILE A 228 -16.94 -1.98 4.82
CA ILE A 228 -15.84 -2.94 4.65
C ILE A 228 -16.35 -4.25 4.03
N THR A 229 -17.51 -4.73 4.48
CA THR A 229 -18.10 -5.97 3.99
C THR A 229 -18.61 -5.81 2.55
N LEU A 230 -19.28 -4.71 2.22
CA LEU A 230 -19.82 -4.46 0.88
C LEU A 230 -18.73 -4.33 -0.19
N ALA A 231 -17.56 -3.77 0.16
CA ALA A 231 -16.42 -3.67 -0.74
C ALA A 231 -15.71 -5.01 -1.00
N ARG A 232 -16.02 -6.06 -0.25
CA ARG A 232 -15.38 -7.38 -0.37
C ARG A 232 -16.33 -8.40 -0.98
N GLY A 233 -15.81 -9.16 -1.95
CA GLY A 233 -16.47 -10.31 -2.55
C GLY A 233 -15.80 -11.60 -2.10
N ALA A 234 -16.51 -12.72 -2.23
CA ALA A 234 -15.91 -14.04 -2.04
C ALA A 234 -16.20 -14.93 -3.25
N ARG A 235 -15.20 -15.70 -3.67
CA ARG A 235 -15.34 -16.72 -4.71
C ARG A 235 -14.71 -18.03 -4.25
N THR A 236 -15.21 -19.15 -4.76
CA THR A 236 -14.55 -20.43 -4.58
C THR A 236 -13.30 -20.47 -5.46
N ALA A 237 -12.17 -20.79 -4.86
CA ALA A 237 -10.90 -21.04 -5.55
C ALA A 237 -10.37 -22.42 -5.12
N PHE A 238 -9.32 -22.89 -5.77
CA PHE A 238 -8.62 -24.11 -5.38
C PHE A 238 -7.22 -23.75 -4.90
N ASP A 239 -6.82 -24.28 -3.75
CA ASP A 239 -5.44 -24.20 -3.26
C ASP A 239 -4.51 -24.95 -4.24
N GLN A 240 -3.48 -24.27 -4.76
CA GLN A 240 -2.57 -24.82 -5.76
C GLN A 240 -1.75 -26.01 -5.25
N ARG A 241 -1.54 -26.12 -3.93
CA ARG A 241 -0.75 -27.20 -3.32
C ARG A 241 -1.62 -28.34 -2.82
N THR A 242 -2.80 -28.03 -2.28
CA THR A 242 -3.67 -29.05 -1.68
C THR A 242 -4.84 -29.48 -2.56
N HIS A 243 -5.06 -28.79 -3.71
CA HIS A 243 -6.22 -28.96 -4.60
C HIS A 243 -7.58 -28.89 -3.88
N LYS A 244 -7.62 -28.34 -2.66
CA LYS A 244 -8.86 -28.19 -1.89
C LYS A 244 -9.56 -26.89 -2.27
N GLN A 245 -10.89 -26.93 -2.25
CA GLN A 245 -11.70 -25.73 -2.39
C GLN A 245 -11.45 -24.81 -1.20
N VAL A 246 -11.08 -23.57 -1.49
CA VAL A 246 -10.85 -22.50 -0.53
C VAL A 246 -11.70 -21.29 -0.90
N ARG A 247 -12.24 -20.61 0.11
CA ARG A 247 -12.93 -19.34 -0.09
C ARG A 247 -11.87 -18.24 -0.27
N GLN A 248 -11.79 -17.67 -1.46
CA GLN A 248 -10.91 -16.53 -1.75
C GLN A 248 -11.70 -15.23 -1.64
N ILE A 249 -11.27 -14.35 -0.74
CA ILE A 249 -11.80 -12.99 -0.62
C ILE A 249 -11.07 -12.09 -1.62
N TYR A 250 -11.81 -11.23 -2.32
CA TYR A 250 -11.26 -10.24 -3.24
C TYR A 250 -11.95 -8.89 -3.06
N THR A 251 -11.29 -7.81 -3.42
CA THR A 251 -11.86 -6.46 -3.41
C THR A 251 -12.73 -6.26 -4.66
N ARG A 252 -13.99 -5.88 -4.46
CA ARG A 252 -14.95 -5.60 -5.55
C ARG A 252 -14.73 -4.23 -6.16
N PHE A 253 -14.48 -3.24 -5.30
CA PHE A 253 -14.19 -1.84 -5.62
C PHE A 253 -13.44 -1.19 -4.45
N ALA A 254 -12.80 -0.04 -4.68
CA ALA A 254 -12.01 0.66 -3.68
C ALA A 254 -12.56 2.06 -3.34
N TYR A 255 -12.85 2.30 -2.06
CA TYR A 255 -13.33 3.60 -1.60
C TYR A 255 -12.29 4.73 -1.69
N ALA A 256 -11.00 4.40 -1.72
CA ALA A 256 -9.91 5.38 -1.73
C ALA A 256 -10.00 6.38 -2.90
N PHE A 257 -10.66 6.00 -4.00
CA PHE A 257 -10.88 6.90 -5.13
C PHE A 257 -11.89 8.01 -4.83
N TYR A 258 -13.02 7.68 -4.22
CA TYR A 258 -14.03 8.67 -3.86
C TYR A 258 -13.64 9.47 -2.61
N ALA A 259 -13.04 8.83 -1.61
CA ALA A 259 -12.47 9.55 -0.46
C ALA A 259 -11.43 10.60 -0.89
N ALA A 260 -10.66 10.33 -1.96
CA ALA A 260 -9.74 11.30 -2.53
C ALA A 260 -10.45 12.47 -3.23
N GLN A 261 -11.56 12.20 -3.94
CA GLN A 261 -12.38 13.25 -4.56
C GLN A 261 -12.99 14.19 -3.52
N LEU A 262 -13.35 13.69 -2.33
CA LEU A 262 -13.83 14.53 -1.23
C LEU A 262 -12.78 15.52 -0.72
N LEU A 263 -11.50 15.31 -1.07
CA LEU A 263 -10.41 16.24 -0.75
C LEU A 263 -10.03 17.16 -1.91
N GLU A 264 -10.57 16.94 -3.12
CA GLU A 264 -10.25 17.78 -4.27
C GLU A 264 -10.80 19.20 -4.10
N GLY A 265 -9.98 20.21 -4.40
CA GLY A 265 -10.34 21.63 -4.26
C GLY A 265 -10.37 22.16 -2.83
N ARG A 266 -10.10 21.32 -1.81
CA ARG A 266 -9.99 21.74 -0.42
C ARG A 266 -8.65 22.42 -0.13
N ASP A 267 -8.68 23.35 0.82
CA ASP A 267 -7.46 23.99 1.31
C ASP A 267 -6.54 22.99 2.02
N ALA A 268 -5.24 23.18 1.81
CA ALA A 268 -4.20 22.28 2.30
C ALA A 268 -4.06 22.27 3.82
N GLU A 269 -4.10 23.44 4.44
CA GLU A 269 -3.89 23.61 5.87
C GLU A 269 -5.08 23.03 6.63
N SER A 270 -6.30 23.30 6.15
CA SER A 270 -7.53 22.69 6.71
C SER A 270 -7.51 21.16 6.65
N VAL A 271 -7.08 20.56 5.53
CA VAL A 271 -6.99 19.10 5.43
C VAL A 271 -5.93 18.54 6.38
N VAL A 272 -4.81 19.23 6.56
CA VAL A 272 -3.78 18.82 7.53
C VAL A 272 -4.33 18.86 8.95
N GLU A 273 -5.01 19.94 9.33
CA GLU A 273 -5.61 20.08 10.67
C GLU A 273 -6.62 18.97 10.96
N GLU A 274 -7.52 18.66 10.03
CA GLU A 274 -8.49 17.57 10.18
C GLU A 274 -7.84 16.19 10.28
N VAL A 275 -6.81 15.92 9.45
CA VAL A 275 -6.07 14.66 9.52
C VAL A 275 -5.36 14.54 10.86
N MET A 276 -4.70 15.60 11.34
CA MET A 276 -4.01 15.60 12.63
C MET A 276 -4.98 15.37 13.78
N SER A 277 -6.11 16.10 13.80
CA SER A 277 -7.15 15.91 14.81
C SER A 277 -7.70 14.47 14.81
N HIS A 278 -7.90 13.87 13.63
CA HIS A 278 -8.33 12.47 13.52
C HIS A 278 -7.28 11.49 14.07
N LEU A 279 -6.00 11.71 13.77
CA LEU A 279 -4.92 10.86 14.27
C LEU A 279 -4.73 10.99 15.79
N GLU A 280 -4.92 12.18 16.35
CA GLU A 280 -4.94 12.39 17.81
C GLU A 280 -6.10 11.64 18.47
N ALA A 281 -7.30 11.71 17.89
CA ALA A 281 -8.44 10.92 18.36
C ALA A 281 -8.19 9.41 18.26
N ALA A 282 -7.53 8.96 17.19
CA ALA A 282 -7.13 7.56 17.03
C ALA A 282 -6.14 7.12 18.11
N GLU A 283 -5.18 7.98 18.46
CA GLU A 283 -4.20 7.70 19.52
C GLU A 283 -4.89 7.59 20.89
N GLU A 284 -5.83 8.50 21.19
CA GLU A 284 -6.58 8.45 22.44
C GLU A 284 -7.42 7.17 22.54
N ALA A 285 -8.11 6.80 21.45
CA ALA A 285 -8.89 5.55 21.41
C ALA A 285 -8.01 4.30 21.63
N LEU A 286 -6.80 4.27 21.07
CA LEU A 286 -5.84 3.19 21.34
C LEU A 286 -5.40 3.19 22.80
N ARG A 287 -5.10 4.37 23.35
CA ARG A 287 -4.65 4.53 24.74
C ARG A 287 -5.69 4.02 25.72
N GLU A 288 -6.96 4.41 25.55
CA GLU A 288 -8.06 3.94 26.37
C GLU A 288 -8.24 2.42 26.27
N THR A 289 -8.26 1.89 25.05
CA THR A 289 -8.46 0.46 24.78
C THR A 289 -7.35 -0.38 25.41
N TRP A 290 -6.09 0.01 25.25
CA TRP A 290 -4.96 -0.69 25.85
C TRP A 290 -4.92 -0.52 27.37
N GLY A 291 -5.24 0.66 27.87
CA GLY A 291 -5.31 0.94 29.30
C GLY A 291 -6.31 0.04 30.02
N GLN A 292 -7.50 -0.12 29.45
CA GLN A 292 -8.53 -1.01 29.99
C GLN A 292 -8.15 -2.48 29.89
N SER A 293 -7.58 -2.90 28.76
CA SER A 293 -7.12 -4.27 28.57
C SER A 293 -6.05 -4.65 29.60
N GLU A 294 -5.07 -3.78 29.82
CA GLU A 294 -4.01 -4.00 30.81
C GLU A 294 -4.52 -3.89 32.25
N TYR A 295 -5.42 -2.95 32.54
CA TYR A 295 -6.07 -2.86 33.85
C TYR A 295 -6.82 -4.16 34.17
N ALA A 296 -7.65 -4.65 33.24
CA ALA A 296 -8.40 -5.89 33.41
C ALA A 296 -7.47 -7.10 33.58
N ARG A 297 -6.36 -7.14 32.84
CA ARG A 297 -5.36 -8.22 32.93
C ARG A 297 -4.65 -8.23 34.28
N LEU A 298 -4.16 -7.08 34.74
CA LEU A 298 -3.41 -6.97 35.99
C LEU A 298 -4.31 -7.16 37.22
N SER A 299 -5.54 -6.63 37.16
CA SER A 299 -6.53 -6.77 38.25
C SER A 299 -6.85 -8.23 38.61
N GLN A 300 -6.61 -9.19 37.71
CA GLN A 300 -6.82 -10.61 38.01
C GLN A 300 -5.95 -11.12 39.16
N ASN A 301 -4.74 -10.58 39.31
CA ASN A 301 -3.75 -11.05 40.30
C ASN A 301 -3.21 -9.93 41.20
N ALA A 302 -3.56 -8.66 40.93
CA ALA A 302 -3.13 -7.53 41.74
C ALA A 302 -3.84 -7.48 43.10
N VAL A 303 -3.06 -7.34 44.16
CA VAL A 303 -3.53 -7.21 45.54
C VAL A 303 -3.41 -5.76 46.02
N LYS A 304 -2.34 -5.07 45.62
CA LYS A 304 -2.05 -3.66 45.97
C LYS A 304 -1.94 -2.79 44.72
N LEU A 305 -2.11 -1.47 44.89
CA LEU A 305 -1.89 -0.52 43.79
C LEU A 305 -0.44 -0.56 43.24
N ALA A 306 0.53 -0.89 44.10
CA ALA A 306 1.92 -1.12 43.70
C ALA A 306 2.10 -2.18 42.59
N ASP A 307 1.18 -3.15 42.47
CA ASP A 307 1.26 -4.23 41.47
C ASP A 307 1.02 -3.73 40.04
N PHE A 308 0.44 -2.53 39.88
CA PHE A 308 0.29 -1.85 38.58
C PHE A 308 1.51 -1.02 38.19
N GLY A 309 2.57 -1.07 38.99
CA GLY A 309 3.87 -0.51 38.65
C GLY A 309 3.86 1.01 38.47
N PRO A 310 4.69 1.56 37.56
CA PRO A 310 4.81 3.00 37.35
C PRO A 310 3.48 3.71 37.05
N ALA A 311 2.51 3.02 36.44
CA ALA A 311 1.22 3.59 36.11
C ALA A 311 0.41 3.97 37.36
N ALA A 312 0.44 3.15 38.43
CA ALA A 312 -0.21 3.49 39.69
C ALA A 312 0.47 4.67 40.39
N ARG A 313 1.81 4.74 40.34
CA ARG A 313 2.54 5.90 40.90
C ARG A 313 2.18 7.19 40.17
N ILE A 314 2.06 7.13 38.84
CA ILE A 314 1.63 8.28 38.02
C ILE A 314 0.19 8.68 38.36
N ALA A 315 -0.71 7.72 38.52
CA ALA A 315 -2.12 7.97 38.79
C ALA A 315 -2.38 8.53 40.21
N PHE A 316 -1.67 8.01 41.22
CA PHE A 316 -2.06 8.18 42.63
C PHE A 316 -0.94 8.69 43.55
N GLY A 317 0.29 8.84 43.03
CA GLY A 317 1.47 9.15 43.84
C GLY A 317 1.98 7.94 44.63
N GLU A 318 3.07 8.13 45.39
CA GLU A 318 3.70 7.05 46.17
C GLU A 318 2.90 6.65 47.42
N GLU A 319 2.16 7.59 48.00
CA GLU A 319 1.47 7.43 49.28
C GLU A 319 0.37 6.36 49.24
N ARG A 320 -0.30 6.21 48.08
CA ARG A 320 -1.43 5.29 47.91
C ARG A 320 -1.02 3.89 47.44
N LEU A 321 0.25 3.64 47.11
CA LEU A 321 0.68 2.38 46.49
C LEU A 321 0.42 1.14 47.35
N ASN A 322 0.36 1.29 48.67
CA ASN A 322 0.06 0.21 49.61
C ASN A 322 -1.44 -0.09 49.76
N GLU A 323 -2.33 0.76 49.23
CA GLU A 323 -3.76 0.53 49.28
C GLU A 323 -4.16 -0.75 48.52
N PRO A 324 -5.15 -1.50 49.02
CA PRO A 324 -5.63 -2.68 48.32
C PRO A 324 -6.42 -2.28 47.07
N VAL A 325 -6.33 -3.07 46.00
CA VAL A 325 -7.06 -2.79 44.74
C VAL A 325 -8.58 -2.72 44.96
N SER A 326 -9.11 -3.47 45.93
CA SER A 326 -10.53 -3.45 46.29
C SER A 326 -11.02 -2.12 46.89
N SER A 327 -10.11 -1.23 47.29
CA SER A 327 -10.46 0.11 47.78
C SER A 327 -10.71 1.12 46.65
N LEU A 328 -10.39 0.77 45.40
CA LEU A 328 -10.59 1.65 44.26
C LEU A 328 -12.08 1.86 43.97
N GLY A 329 -12.50 3.12 43.99
CA GLY A 329 -13.76 3.52 43.39
C GLY A 329 -13.69 3.54 41.86
N GLU A 330 -14.84 3.70 41.21
CA GLU A 330 -14.94 3.73 39.74
C GLU A 330 -14.05 4.83 39.11
N SER A 331 -14.02 6.01 39.72
CA SER A 331 -13.17 7.12 39.27
C SER A 331 -11.68 6.81 39.36
N ASP A 332 -11.24 6.13 40.43
CA ASP A 332 -9.83 5.77 40.59
C ASP A 332 -9.45 4.66 39.61
N ALA A 333 -10.31 3.65 39.44
CA ALA A 333 -10.11 2.59 38.46
C ALA A 333 -9.95 3.16 37.04
N ALA A 334 -10.77 4.15 36.66
CA ALA A 334 -10.66 4.85 35.38
C ALA A 334 -9.34 5.63 35.25
N ALA A 335 -8.93 6.36 36.29
CA ALA A 335 -7.65 7.09 36.30
C ALA A 335 -6.42 6.15 36.19
N LEU A 336 -6.48 5.00 36.85
CA LEU A 336 -5.44 3.96 36.76
C LEU A 336 -5.38 3.34 35.36
N ALA A 337 -6.54 3.00 34.78
CA ALA A 337 -6.63 2.49 33.41
C ALA A 337 -6.07 3.49 32.39
N ALA A 338 -6.42 4.78 32.50
CA ALA A 338 -5.87 5.83 31.65
C ALA A 338 -4.34 5.96 31.77
N SER A 339 -3.81 5.87 33.00
CA SER A 339 -2.37 5.93 33.27
C SER A 339 -1.64 4.71 32.70
N LEU A 340 -2.24 3.51 32.80
CA LEU A 340 -1.73 2.29 32.16
C LEU A 340 -1.70 2.44 30.64
N GLY A 341 -2.76 2.95 30.03
CA GLY A 341 -2.82 3.21 28.60
C GLY A 341 -1.68 4.10 28.12
N ARG A 342 -1.44 5.22 28.82
CA ARG A 342 -0.34 6.14 28.53
C ARG A 342 1.02 5.46 28.68
N TYR A 343 1.21 4.67 29.73
CA TYR A 343 2.45 3.92 29.95
C TYR A 343 2.73 2.93 28.82
N VAL A 344 1.72 2.14 28.44
CA VAL A 344 1.83 1.15 27.35
C VAL A 344 2.16 1.83 26.02
N LEU A 345 1.44 2.89 25.68
CA LEU A 345 1.66 3.63 24.45
C LEU A 345 3.09 4.21 24.37
N ASN A 346 3.60 4.76 25.47
CA ASN A 346 4.97 5.25 25.55
C ASN A 346 6.01 4.14 25.35
N GLU A 347 5.79 2.97 25.94
CA GLU A 347 6.70 1.83 25.77
C GLU A 347 6.65 1.29 24.33
N VAL A 348 5.48 1.26 23.70
CA VAL A 348 5.35 0.94 22.27
C VAL A 348 6.11 1.94 21.40
N HIS A 349 5.94 3.24 21.62
CA HIS A 349 6.68 4.28 20.89
C HIS A 349 8.20 4.14 21.06
N ARG A 350 8.66 3.88 22.28
CA ARG A 350 10.08 3.65 22.56
C ARG A 350 10.60 2.41 21.82
N GLN A 351 9.88 1.30 21.85
CA GLN A 351 10.25 0.08 21.13
C GLN A 351 10.28 0.28 19.62
N LEU A 352 9.31 1.01 19.07
CA LEU A 352 9.26 1.37 17.66
C LEU A 352 10.48 2.19 17.25
N LEU A 353 10.81 3.25 18.02
CA LEU A 353 11.98 4.08 17.77
C LEU A 353 13.27 3.26 17.80
N LEU A 354 13.48 2.47 18.85
CA LEU A 354 14.66 1.61 18.98
C LEU A 354 14.77 0.59 17.85
N SER A 355 13.65 -0.01 17.46
CA SER A 355 13.60 -0.97 16.34
C SER A 355 13.93 -0.29 15.01
N ALA A 356 13.38 0.90 14.75
CA ALA A 356 13.62 1.65 13.53
C ALA A 356 15.09 2.06 13.40
N PHE A 357 15.68 2.56 14.49
CA PHE A 357 17.12 2.85 14.52
C PHE A 357 17.95 1.59 14.32
N SER A 358 17.62 0.49 15.00
CA SER A 358 18.37 -0.77 14.87
C SER A 358 18.35 -1.32 13.43
N GLU A 359 17.21 -1.20 12.74
CA GLU A 359 17.03 -1.63 11.35
C GLU A 359 17.86 -0.77 10.38
N LEU A 360 17.80 0.56 10.50
CA LEU A 360 18.39 1.48 9.52
C LEU A 360 19.85 1.83 9.81
N TRP A 361 20.31 1.72 11.06
CA TRP A 361 21.67 2.08 11.45
C TRP A 361 22.73 1.21 10.79
N VAL A 362 22.47 -0.09 10.63
CA VAL A 362 23.40 -1.02 9.98
C VAL A 362 23.63 -0.64 8.52
N GLU A 363 22.56 -0.29 7.81
CA GLU A 363 22.64 0.17 6.42
C GLU A 363 23.41 1.50 6.34
N TYR A 364 23.12 2.44 7.26
CA TYR A 364 23.85 3.70 7.35
C TYR A 364 25.36 3.50 7.56
N LEU A 365 25.77 2.67 8.52
CA LEU A 365 27.18 2.36 8.78
C LEU A 365 27.86 1.77 7.54
N THR A 366 27.16 0.87 6.84
CA THR A 366 27.66 0.26 5.59
C THR A 366 27.90 1.34 4.52
N LYS A 367 26.95 2.27 4.35
CA LYS A 367 27.09 3.37 3.39
C LYS A 367 28.23 4.33 3.78
N VAL A 368 28.41 4.63 5.07
CA VAL A 368 29.49 5.50 5.56
C VAL A 368 30.87 4.89 5.36
N GLU A 369 31.01 3.57 5.53
CA GLU A 369 32.27 2.87 5.25
C GLU A 369 32.59 2.91 3.74
N ALA A 370 31.60 2.67 2.88
CA ALA A 370 31.76 2.82 1.43
C ALA A 370 32.14 4.26 1.04
N LEU A 371 31.52 5.26 1.68
CA LEU A 371 31.85 6.67 1.47
C LEU A 371 33.32 6.95 1.79
N ARG A 372 33.83 6.42 2.92
CA ARG A 372 35.23 6.58 3.33
C ARG A 372 36.21 6.05 2.27
N VAL A 373 35.92 4.88 1.71
CA VAL A 373 36.74 4.30 0.63
C VAL A 373 36.70 5.16 -0.63
N SER A 374 35.51 5.58 -1.06
CA SER A 374 35.33 6.38 -2.29
C SER A 374 36.04 7.73 -2.24
N ILE A 375 35.96 8.46 -1.11
CA ILE A 375 36.61 9.77 -0.95
C ILE A 375 38.13 9.61 -0.90
N GLY A 376 38.63 8.49 -0.38
CA GLY A 376 40.05 8.14 -0.44
C GLY A 376 40.58 8.02 -1.88
N LEU A 377 39.72 7.64 -2.84
CA LEU A 377 40.05 7.53 -4.26
C LEU A 377 39.87 8.89 -5.00
N GLU A 378 38.95 9.75 -4.55
CA GLU A 378 38.66 11.09 -5.12
C GLU A 378 39.66 12.19 -4.67
N ALA A 379 40.56 11.89 -3.73
CA ALA A 379 41.53 12.86 -3.18
C ALA A 379 42.50 13.47 -4.20
N TYR A 380 42.46 13.05 -5.47
CA TYR A 380 43.18 13.66 -6.59
C TYR A 380 42.61 15.02 -7.07
N ALA A 381 41.43 15.44 -6.60
CA ALA A 381 40.69 16.59 -7.15
C ALA A 381 40.82 17.94 -6.39
N GLN A 382 41.94 18.21 -5.70
CA GLN A 382 42.25 19.50 -5.03
C GLN A 382 41.23 20.01 -3.96
N ARG A 383 40.33 19.15 -3.47
CA ARG A 383 39.41 19.46 -2.35
C ARG A 383 39.77 18.62 -1.14
N ASP A 384 39.71 19.21 0.07
CA ASP A 384 40.02 18.51 1.33
C ASP A 384 39.10 17.28 1.52
N PRO A 385 39.65 16.05 1.49
CA PRO A 385 38.88 14.81 1.65
C PRO A 385 38.10 14.76 2.96
N LEU A 386 38.64 15.35 4.04
CA LEU A 386 37.98 15.35 5.34
C LEU A 386 36.73 16.23 5.34
N VAL A 387 36.78 17.38 4.67
CA VAL A 387 35.63 18.28 4.52
C VAL A 387 34.54 17.62 3.71
N GLN A 388 34.89 16.97 2.59
CA GLN A 388 33.93 16.24 1.77
C GLN A 388 33.28 15.08 2.51
N TYR A 389 34.08 14.31 3.27
CA TYR A 389 33.57 13.20 4.07
C TYR A 389 32.57 13.71 5.11
N LYS A 390 32.91 14.76 5.87
CA LYS A 390 32.01 15.34 6.86
C LYS A 390 30.71 15.85 6.25
N GLY A 391 30.79 16.54 5.10
CA GLY A 391 29.60 17.03 4.39
C GLY A 391 28.67 15.90 3.98
N ARG A 392 29.17 14.95 3.19
CA ARG A 392 28.38 13.80 2.72
C ARG A 392 27.88 12.91 3.87
N ALA A 393 28.70 12.67 4.90
CA ALA A 393 28.26 11.90 6.07
C ALA A 393 27.13 12.61 6.84
N SER A 394 27.18 13.94 6.96
CA SER A 394 26.11 14.73 7.59
C SER A 394 24.79 14.65 6.79
N GLU A 395 24.86 14.72 5.46
CA GLU A 395 23.69 14.55 4.59
C GLU A 395 23.08 13.14 4.74
N MET A 396 23.92 12.10 4.75
CA MET A 396 23.49 10.73 4.95
C MET A 396 22.86 10.51 6.33
N PHE A 397 23.37 11.16 7.38
CA PHE A 397 22.79 11.11 8.71
C PHE A 397 21.43 11.83 8.77
N ALA A 398 21.30 12.98 8.11
CA ALA A 398 20.02 13.67 8.00
C ALA A 398 18.97 12.80 7.28
N GLN A 399 19.35 12.12 6.19
CA GLN A 399 18.49 11.18 5.49
C GLN A 399 18.09 10.00 6.39
N LEU A 400 19.03 9.42 7.15
CA LEU A 400 18.72 8.37 8.12
C LEU A 400 17.64 8.82 9.11
N LEU A 401 17.72 10.05 9.63
CA LEU A 401 16.70 10.57 10.55
C LEU A 401 15.33 10.73 9.88
N GLU A 402 15.28 11.13 8.62
CA GLU A 402 14.03 11.19 7.84
C GLU A 402 13.44 9.79 7.62
N ASP A 403 14.28 8.82 7.26
CA ASP A 403 13.88 7.43 7.06
C ASP A 403 13.36 6.81 8.36
N VAL A 404 14.04 7.05 9.49
CA VAL A 404 13.59 6.64 10.84
C VAL A 404 12.23 7.24 11.15
N ARG A 405 12.03 8.55 10.94
CA ARG A 405 10.74 9.21 11.18
C ARG A 405 9.64 8.59 10.32
N GLY A 406 9.88 8.41 9.03
CA GLY A 406 8.93 7.79 8.10
C GLY A 406 8.55 6.37 8.51
N LEU A 407 9.54 5.57 8.93
CA LEU A 407 9.33 4.20 9.39
C LEU A 407 8.49 4.15 10.67
N VAL A 408 8.79 4.99 11.65
CA VAL A 408 8.04 5.09 12.91
C VAL A 408 6.60 5.49 12.64
N ILE A 409 6.37 6.55 11.86
CA ILE A 409 5.01 7.00 11.51
C ILE A 409 4.24 5.87 10.83
N SER A 410 4.84 5.18 9.85
CA SER A 410 4.15 4.10 9.12
C SER A 410 3.75 2.89 9.99
N ARG A 411 4.36 2.73 11.16
CA ARG A 411 4.13 1.61 12.08
C ARG A 411 3.40 2.03 13.37
N ALA A 412 3.19 3.33 13.60
CA ALA A 412 2.71 3.86 14.88
C ALA A 412 1.38 3.24 15.34
N PHE A 413 0.38 3.18 14.45
CA PHE A 413 -0.95 2.62 14.77
C PHE A 413 -1.06 1.12 14.46
N ALA A 414 -0.17 0.57 13.63
CA ALA A 414 -0.16 -0.85 13.29
C ALA A 414 0.62 -1.71 14.31
N ALA A 415 1.48 -1.10 15.10
CA ALA A 415 2.25 -1.76 16.13
C ALA A 415 1.33 -2.27 17.24
N ARG A 416 1.33 -3.59 17.44
CA ARG A 416 0.66 -4.19 18.60
C ARG A 416 1.64 -4.18 19.77
N PRO A 417 1.20 -3.83 20.99
CA PRO A 417 2.02 -4.00 22.17
C PRO A 417 2.41 -5.47 22.28
N ARG A 418 3.72 -5.76 22.25
CA ARG A 418 4.22 -7.01 22.86
C ARG A 418 3.93 -6.91 24.34
N ARG A 419 3.69 -8.04 25.02
CA ARG A 419 3.38 -8.07 26.47
C ARG A 419 4.30 -7.10 27.20
N VAL A 420 3.72 -6.01 27.72
CA VAL A 420 4.46 -5.03 28.49
C VAL A 420 4.59 -5.62 29.90
N GLU A 421 5.81 -6.00 30.28
CA GLU A 421 6.08 -6.44 31.64
C GLU A 421 6.01 -5.23 32.56
N ILE A 422 4.88 -5.11 33.26
CA ILE A 422 4.66 -4.10 34.29
C ILE A 422 5.17 -4.71 35.59
N ALA A 423 6.36 -4.28 36.00
CA ALA A 423 6.96 -4.71 37.26
C ALA A 423 6.30 -3.97 38.44
N PRO A 424 5.91 -4.69 39.51
CA PRO A 424 5.45 -4.07 40.75
C PRO A 424 6.50 -3.09 41.32
N ILE A 425 6.02 -2.02 41.96
CA ILE A 425 6.89 -1.11 42.70
C ILE A 425 7.16 -1.71 44.08
N GLU A 426 8.43 -1.77 44.48
CA GLU A 426 8.79 -2.05 45.87
C GLU A 426 8.31 -0.90 46.77
N THR A 427 7.36 -1.17 47.66
CA THR A 427 6.94 -0.22 48.70
C THR A 427 7.75 -0.45 49.97
N THR A 428 8.19 0.63 50.61
CA THR A 428 8.95 0.62 51.86
C THR A 428 8.04 0.31 53.05
N GLU A 429 7.65 -0.96 53.19
CA GLU A 429 7.15 -1.48 54.47
C GLU A 429 7.85 -2.81 54.81
N GLU A 430 8.60 -2.76 55.91
CA GLU A 430 9.27 -3.89 56.54
C GLU A 430 8.26 -5.01 56.86
N SER A 431 8.56 -6.21 56.39
CA SER A 431 7.85 -7.44 56.71
C SER A 431 8.12 -7.85 58.16
N HIS A 432 7.28 -7.43 59.10
CA HIS A 432 7.16 -8.12 60.39
C HIS A 432 6.39 -9.43 60.21
N ALA A 433 7.07 -10.50 59.81
CA ALA A 433 6.63 -11.86 60.06
C ALA A 433 7.34 -12.39 61.33
N PRO A 434 6.65 -13.04 62.28
CA PRO A 434 7.31 -13.64 63.42
C PRO A 434 8.11 -14.85 62.96
N VAL A 435 9.41 -14.85 63.25
CA VAL A 435 10.28 -16.02 63.06
C VAL A 435 9.93 -17.04 64.14
N GLU A 436 9.05 -18.00 63.83
CA GLU A 436 8.94 -19.22 64.61
C GLU A 436 10.22 -20.06 64.44
N THR A 437 11.08 -19.96 65.44
CA THR A 437 12.30 -20.77 65.53
C THR A 437 11.91 -22.18 65.98
N SER A 438 11.77 -23.12 65.03
CA SER A 438 11.76 -24.55 65.37
C SER A 438 13.19 -25.10 65.27
N VAL A 439 13.81 -25.26 66.45
CA VAL A 439 15.05 -26.00 66.62
C VAL A 439 14.74 -27.50 66.50
N GLN A 440 15.29 -28.19 65.49
CA GLN A 440 15.43 -29.65 65.51
C GLN A 440 16.91 -30.05 65.52
N ILE A 441 17.28 -30.71 66.62
CA ILE A 441 18.60 -31.27 66.88
C ILE A 441 18.72 -32.66 66.24
N GLY A 442 19.70 -32.81 65.35
CA GLY A 442 20.68 -33.91 65.33
C GLY A 442 20.26 -35.34 64.94
N GLY A 443 20.92 -35.88 63.90
CA GLY A 443 21.03 -37.34 63.69
C GLY A 443 21.54 -37.76 62.31
N GLY A 444 22.87 -37.87 62.14
CA GLY A 444 23.49 -38.13 60.84
C GLY A 444 23.47 -39.59 60.34
N LYS A 445 23.74 -39.76 59.03
CA LYS A 445 24.64 -40.79 58.47
C LYS A 445 24.86 -40.61 56.96
N LYS A 446 26.12 -40.35 56.58
CA LYS A 446 26.67 -40.47 55.22
C LYS A 446 26.60 -41.92 54.72
N LYS A 447 26.18 -42.15 53.47
CA LYS A 447 26.62 -43.31 52.66
C LYS A 447 26.69 -43.00 51.14
N ARG A 448 27.94 -42.78 50.70
CA ARG A 448 28.63 -43.16 49.45
C ARG A 448 27.85 -43.55 48.18
N ARG A 449 28.22 -42.85 47.10
CA ARG A 449 28.26 -43.23 45.68
C ARG A 449 28.79 -44.65 45.41
N ARG A 450 28.18 -45.32 44.41
CA ARG A 450 28.72 -46.25 43.39
C ARG A 450 27.61 -46.39 42.33
N ARG A 451 27.84 -46.48 41.03
CA ARG A 451 29.01 -46.35 40.17
C ARG A 451 28.47 -45.95 38.80
#